data_AF-A0A6V7M7P7-F1
#
_entry.id   AF-A0A6V7M7P7-F1
#
_cell.length_a   1.000
_cell.length_b   1.000
_cell.length_c   1.000
_cell.angle_alpha   90.00
_cell.angle_beta   90.00
_cell.angle_gamma   90.00
#
_symmetry.space_group_name_H-M   'P 1'
#
loop_
_entity.id
_entity.type
_entity.pdbx_description
1 polymer ?
#
loop_
_entity_poly.entity_id
_entity_poly.type
_entity_poly.pdbx_seq_one_letter_code
_entity_poly.pdbx_strand_id
1 'polypeptide(L)'
;NGTELYTPSSGIINRCTLMFGRMNCANFNLDGLATDSSVFPNCWKASLFFLSLGLSIMALTVFAGLVGCCLQSIKKKSIFNLAGVAQAVAGIVYLFGMILYPAGWGAERVVRLCGYEAGPFMLGNCSL
;
A
#
# COMPACT_ATOMS: atom_id res chain seq x y z
N ASN A 1 -1.48 36.09 -16.33
CA ASN A 1 -1.78 35.45 -15.04
C ASN A 1 -2.18 34.00 -15.27
N GLY A 2 -1.20 33.14 -15.51
CA GLY A 2 -1.41 31.70 -15.55
C GLY A 2 -1.30 31.17 -14.13
N THR A 3 -2.42 30.89 -13.48
CA THR A 3 -2.44 30.01 -12.31
C THR A 3 -2.08 28.62 -12.83
N GLU A 4 -0.82 28.23 -12.68
CA GLU A 4 -0.42 26.84 -12.94
C GLU A 4 -1.33 25.93 -12.10
N LEU A 5 -2.13 25.12 -12.78
CA LEU A 5 -3.04 24.17 -12.16
C LEU A 5 -2.19 23.08 -11.50
N TYR A 6 -1.78 23.30 -10.25
CA TYR A 6 -1.00 22.32 -9.50
C TYR A 6 -1.92 21.22 -8.99
N THR A 7 -1.71 20.01 -9.51
CA THR A 7 -2.40 18.80 -9.08
C THR A 7 -1.65 18.19 -7.88
N PRO A 8 -2.21 18.20 -6.66
CA PRO A 8 -1.58 17.53 -5.52
C PRO A 8 -1.45 16.03 -5.77
N SER A 9 -0.36 15.42 -5.29
CA SER A 9 -0.15 13.97 -5.43
C SER A 9 -0.30 13.27 -4.09
N SER A 10 -1.04 12.17 -4.05
CA SER A 10 -1.28 11.40 -2.82
C SER A 10 -1.04 9.91 -3.06
N GLY A 11 0.01 9.38 -2.44
CA GLY A 11 0.26 7.94 -2.32
C GLY A 11 -0.20 7.36 -0.97
N ILE A 12 -0.05 6.04 -0.78
CA ILE A 12 -0.36 5.35 0.51
C ILE A 12 0.36 6.01 1.69
N ILE A 13 1.64 6.31 1.49
CA ILE A 13 2.57 6.71 2.56
C ILE A 13 2.93 8.19 2.41
N ASN A 14 3.14 8.67 1.20
CA ASN A 14 3.60 10.03 0.93
C ASN A 14 2.48 10.89 0.35
N ARG A 15 2.45 12.17 0.73
CA ARG A 15 1.70 13.22 0.02
C ARG A 15 2.64 14.31 -0.43
N CYS A 16 2.35 14.91 -1.56
CA CYS A 16 2.99 16.12 -2.03
C CYS A 16 1.92 17.16 -2.37
N THR A 17 2.01 18.33 -1.75
CA THR A 17 1.06 19.43 -1.94
C THR A 17 1.79 20.76 -2.04
N LEU A 18 1.22 21.73 -2.76
CA LEU A 18 1.77 23.07 -2.89
C LEU A 18 1.28 23.92 -1.71
N MET A 19 2.20 24.34 -0.84
CA MET A 19 1.90 25.26 0.26
C MET A 19 2.77 26.51 0.09
N PHE A 20 2.13 27.69 0.09
CA PHE A 20 2.80 28.99 -0.07
C PHE A 20 3.73 29.08 -1.29
N GLY A 21 3.32 28.49 -2.42
CA GLY A 21 4.13 28.47 -3.66
C GLY A 21 5.35 27.55 -3.61
N ARG A 22 5.48 26.71 -2.57
CA ARG A 22 6.55 25.71 -2.45
C ARG A 22 5.96 24.30 -2.37
N MET A 23 6.61 23.35 -3.02
CA MET A 23 6.24 21.94 -2.96
C MET A 23 6.60 21.37 -1.57
N ASN A 24 5.61 20.84 -0.88
CA ASN A 24 5.77 20.24 0.45
C ASN A 24 5.35 18.78 0.37
N CYS A 25 6.34 17.89 0.48
CA CYS A 25 6.12 16.46 0.58
C CYS A 25 6.25 16.00 2.03
N ALA A 26 5.27 15.23 2.51
CA ALA A 26 5.23 14.73 3.89
C ALA A 26 4.65 13.31 3.91
N ASN A 27 5.04 12.53 4.91
CA ASN A 27 4.44 11.22 5.15
C ASN A 27 3.06 11.37 5.81
N PHE A 28 2.08 10.57 5.39
CA PHE A 28 0.79 10.41 6.07
C PHE A 28 0.91 9.58 7.34
N ASN A 29 1.86 8.65 7.41
CA ASN A 29 1.99 7.64 8.47
C ASN A 29 3.16 7.93 9.44
N LEU A 30 3.22 9.15 9.99
CA LEU A 30 4.32 9.56 10.90
C LEU A 30 4.59 8.54 12.02
N ASP A 31 3.54 7.89 12.55
CA ASP A 31 3.62 6.84 13.58
C ASP A 31 3.22 5.45 13.05
N GLY A 32 3.31 5.23 11.74
CA GLY A 32 2.91 3.97 11.10
C GLY A 32 1.42 3.66 11.32
N LEU A 33 1.09 2.42 11.73
CA LEU A 33 -0.28 1.99 12.03
C LEU A 33 -0.87 2.66 13.28
N ALA A 34 -0.03 3.24 14.16
CA ALA A 34 -0.47 3.93 15.37
C ALA A 34 -0.91 5.38 15.10
N THR A 35 -0.67 5.91 13.89
CA THR A 35 -1.14 7.24 13.47
C THR A 35 -2.65 7.34 13.64
N ASP A 36 -3.16 8.47 14.15
CA ASP A 36 -4.60 8.67 14.38
C ASP A 36 -5.43 8.42 13.10
N SER A 37 -6.60 7.78 13.26
CA SER A 37 -7.48 7.41 12.13
C SER A 37 -8.07 8.61 11.40
N SER A 38 -8.06 9.81 12.00
CA SER A 38 -8.41 11.06 11.34
C SER A 38 -7.35 11.53 10.33
N VAL A 39 -6.08 11.18 10.55
CA VAL A 39 -4.96 11.54 9.69
C VAL A 39 -4.66 10.42 8.69
N PHE A 40 -4.67 9.18 9.16
CA PHE A 40 -4.42 8.00 8.36
C PHE A 40 -5.65 7.07 8.33
N PRO A 41 -6.42 7.05 7.24
CA PRO A 41 -7.69 6.33 7.18
C PRO A 41 -7.55 4.83 7.46
N ASN A 42 -8.57 4.25 8.09
CA ASN A 42 -8.58 2.81 8.41
C ASN A 42 -8.44 1.92 7.15
N CYS A 43 -8.97 2.33 6.00
CA CYS A 43 -8.81 1.60 4.74
C CYS A 43 -7.33 1.55 4.29
N TRP A 44 -6.60 2.65 4.45
CA TRP A 44 -5.17 2.69 4.13
C TRP A 44 -4.33 1.95 5.18
N LYS A 45 -4.73 1.98 6.46
CA LYS A 45 -4.14 1.11 7.50
C LYS A 45 -4.30 -0.36 7.15
N ALA A 46 -5.50 -0.77 6.76
CA ALA A 46 -5.79 -2.15 6.35
C ALA A 46 -4.99 -2.51 5.08
N SER A 47 -4.96 -1.62 4.09
CA SER A 47 -4.14 -1.80 2.89
C SER A 47 -2.66 -2.03 3.23
N LEU A 48 -2.05 -1.18 4.07
CA LEU A 48 -0.67 -1.36 4.54
C LEU A 48 -0.47 -2.67 5.28
N PHE A 49 -1.41 -3.05 6.15
CA PHE A 49 -1.35 -4.31 6.88
C PHE A 49 -1.34 -5.51 5.93
N PHE A 50 -2.28 -5.58 4.98
CA PHE A 50 -2.37 -6.69 4.03
C PHE A 50 -1.18 -6.71 3.06
N LEU A 51 -0.73 -5.56 2.56
CA LEU A 51 0.46 -5.46 1.71
C LEU A 51 1.72 -5.93 2.45
N SER A 52 1.91 -5.49 3.69
CA SER A 52 3.05 -5.93 4.52
C SER A 52 2.98 -7.42 4.83
N LEU A 53 1.80 -7.94 5.19
CA LEU A 53 1.61 -9.36 5.48
C LEU A 53 1.88 -10.23 4.23
N GLY A 54 1.33 -9.85 3.08
CA GLY A 54 1.57 -10.54 1.82
C GLY A 54 3.05 -10.53 1.44
N LEU A 55 3.74 -9.39 1.62
CA LEU A 55 5.18 -9.28 1.38
C LEU A 55 5.99 -10.18 2.33
N SER A 56 5.65 -10.22 3.62
CA SER A 56 6.32 -11.11 4.57
C SER A 56 6.17 -12.57 4.21
N ILE A 57 4.97 -13.02 3.81
CA ILE A 57 4.74 -14.40 3.38
C ILE A 57 5.54 -14.69 2.09
N MET A 58 5.51 -13.79 1.10
CA MET A 58 6.32 -13.93 -0.12
C MET A 58 7.82 -14.05 0.21
N ALA A 59 8.35 -13.17 1.07
CA ALA A 59 9.76 -13.21 1.48
C ALA A 59 10.11 -14.54 2.17
N LEU A 60 9.24 -15.04 3.05
CA LEU A 60 9.42 -16.35 3.69
C LEU A 60 9.41 -17.49 2.67
N THR A 61 8.55 -17.43 1.64
CA THR A 61 8.52 -18.47 0.59
C THR A 61 9.78 -18.45 -0.26
N VAL A 62 10.33 -17.27 -0.58
CA VAL A 62 11.61 -17.13 -1.29
C VAL A 62 12.74 -17.67 -0.42
N PHE A 63 12.79 -17.31 0.85
CA PHE A 63 13.79 -17.80 1.79
C PHE A 63 13.72 -19.32 1.96
N ALA A 64 12.51 -19.86 2.14
CA ALA A 64 12.26 -21.30 2.19
C ALA A 64 12.62 -22.00 0.87
N GLY A 65 12.46 -21.32 -0.27
CA GLY A 65 12.92 -21.79 -1.58
C GLY A 65 14.44 -21.83 -1.69
N LEU A 66 15.16 -20.83 -1.18
CA LEU A 66 16.63 -20.80 -1.18
C LEU A 66 17.23 -21.86 -0.24
N VAL A 67 16.75 -21.90 1.00
CA VAL A 67 17.13 -22.95 1.98
C VAL A 67 16.67 -24.32 1.46
N GLY A 68 15.50 -24.38 0.86
CA GLY A 68 14.94 -25.53 0.17
C GLY A 68 15.86 -26.02 -0.94
N CYS A 69 16.38 -25.17 -1.82
CA CYS A 69 17.36 -25.55 -2.84
C CYS A 69 18.64 -26.14 -2.23
N CYS A 70 19.13 -25.56 -1.13
CA CYS A 70 20.30 -26.07 -0.41
C CYS A 70 20.03 -27.43 0.28
N LEU A 71 18.83 -27.65 0.83
CA LEU A 71 18.44 -28.86 1.56
C LEU A 71 17.75 -29.94 0.69
N GLN A 72 17.14 -29.59 -0.44
CA GLN A 72 16.51 -30.49 -1.43
C GLN A 72 17.56 -31.29 -2.20
N SER A 73 18.81 -30.81 -2.23
CA SER A 73 19.95 -31.65 -2.60
C SER A 73 20.04 -32.92 -1.72
N ILE A 74 19.47 -32.88 -0.50
CA ILE A 74 19.57 -33.95 0.50
C ILE A 74 18.22 -34.68 0.76
N LYS A 75 17.04 -34.03 0.63
CA LYS A 75 15.73 -34.70 0.85
C LYS A 75 14.59 -34.20 -0.08
N LYS A 76 14.26 -34.98 -1.11
CA LYS A 76 13.14 -34.74 -2.06
C LYS A 76 11.79 -35.21 -1.48
N LYS A 77 10.76 -34.33 -1.40
CA LYS A 77 9.43 -34.52 -2.05
C LYS A 77 8.30 -33.50 -1.76
N SER A 78 8.36 -32.59 -0.77
CA SER A 78 7.14 -31.83 -0.37
C SER A 78 7.23 -30.30 -0.30
N ILE A 79 8.43 -29.72 -0.26
CA ILE A 79 8.61 -28.28 0.04
C ILE A 79 8.06 -27.38 -1.09
N PHE A 80 8.20 -27.80 -2.36
CA PHE A 80 7.81 -26.97 -3.50
C PHE A 80 6.28 -26.79 -3.62
N ASN A 81 5.50 -27.83 -3.29
CA ASN A 81 4.04 -27.74 -3.31
C ASN A 81 3.52 -26.82 -2.20
N LEU A 82 4.13 -26.91 -0.99
CA LEU A 82 3.77 -26.04 0.13
C LEU A 82 4.15 -24.58 -0.12
N ALA A 83 5.32 -24.33 -0.73
CA ALA A 83 5.76 -23.00 -1.12
C ALA A 83 4.81 -22.38 -2.18
N GLY A 84 4.39 -23.15 -3.18
CA GLY A 84 3.42 -22.69 -4.18
C GLY A 84 2.06 -22.32 -3.58
N VAL A 85 1.53 -23.13 -2.67
CA VAL A 85 0.28 -22.81 -1.95
C VAL A 85 0.45 -21.55 -1.09
N ALA A 86 1.56 -21.43 -0.37
CA ALA A 86 1.86 -20.26 0.44
C ALA A 86 1.99 -18.98 -0.41
N GLN A 87 2.61 -19.07 -1.60
CA GLN A 87 2.68 -17.96 -2.56
C GLN A 87 1.29 -17.58 -3.10
N ALA A 88 0.43 -18.56 -3.39
CA ALA A 88 -0.93 -18.28 -3.82
C ALA A 88 -1.73 -17.54 -2.73
N VAL A 89 -1.63 -17.97 -1.46
CA VAL A 89 -2.25 -17.28 -0.34
C VAL A 89 -1.67 -15.87 -0.17
N ALA A 90 -0.35 -15.71 -0.26
CA ALA A 90 0.29 -14.41 -0.19
C ALA A 90 -0.18 -13.46 -1.31
N GLY A 91 -0.36 -13.98 -2.52
CA GLY A 91 -0.91 -13.23 -3.66
C GLY A 91 -2.33 -12.75 -3.40
N ILE A 92 -3.21 -13.60 -2.86
CA ILE A 92 -4.58 -13.21 -2.49
C ILE A 92 -4.56 -12.09 -1.43
N VAL A 93 -3.72 -12.23 -0.39
CA VAL A 93 -3.56 -11.21 0.65
C VAL A 93 -3.07 -9.89 0.05
N TYR A 94 -2.11 -9.94 -0.87
CA TYR A 94 -1.59 -8.77 -1.56
C TYR A 94 -2.66 -8.09 -2.42
N LEU A 95 -3.50 -8.87 -3.13
CA LEU A 95 -4.62 -8.35 -3.91
C LEU A 95 -5.61 -7.58 -3.03
N PHE A 96 -5.95 -8.09 -1.85
CA PHE A 96 -6.79 -7.34 -0.90
C PHE A 96 -6.15 -6.01 -0.51
N GLY A 97 -4.84 -6.00 -0.22
CA GLY A 97 -4.09 -4.78 0.07
C GLY A 97 -4.17 -3.76 -1.08
N MET A 98 -3.99 -4.23 -2.31
CA MET A 98 -4.05 -3.40 -3.52
C MET A 98 -5.45 -2.85 -3.81
N ILE A 99 -6.52 -3.59 -3.49
CA ILE A 99 -7.92 -3.14 -3.68
C ILE A 99 -8.32 -2.13 -2.59
N LEU A 100 -7.88 -2.35 -1.35
CA LEU A 100 -8.19 -1.46 -0.23
C LEU A 100 -7.53 -0.08 -0.35
N TYR A 101 -6.42 0.01 -1.08
CA TYR A 101 -5.73 1.26 -1.33
C TYR A 101 -6.62 2.30 -2.06
N PRO A 102 -7.08 2.05 -3.30
CA PRO A 102 -7.97 2.97 -4.01
C PRO A 102 -9.33 3.10 -3.32
N ALA A 103 -9.81 2.06 -2.62
CA ALA A 103 -11.03 2.17 -1.83
C ALA A 103 -10.91 3.22 -0.70
N GLY A 104 -9.71 3.46 -0.18
CA GLY A 104 -9.46 4.46 0.86
C GLY A 104 -9.46 5.92 0.40
N TRP A 105 -9.56 6.21 -0.90
CA TRP A 105 -9.65 7.60 -1.39
C TRP A 105 -10.91 8.32 -0.94
N GLY A 106 -11.97 7.60 -0.60
CA GLY A 106 -13.20 8.19 -0.07
C GLY A 106 -13.11 8.67 1.38
N ALA A 107 -11.96 8.57 2.04
CA ALA A 107 -11.81 9.05 3.40
C ALA A 107 -11.84 10.58 3.47
N GLU A 108 -12.50 11.15 4.49
CA GLU A 108 -12.66 12.61 4.63
C GLU A 108 -11.34 13.38 4.50
N ARG A 109 -10.25 12.82 5.01
CA ARG A 109 -8.93 13.46 4.91
C ARG A 109 -8.49 13.59 3.47
N VAL A 110 -8.66 12.56 2.66
CA VAL A 110 -8.29 12.52 1.24
C VAL A 110 -9.22 13.44 0.45
N VAL A 111 -10.52 13.42 0.72
CA VAL A 111 -11.50 14.34 0.12
C VAL A 111 -11.15 15.81 0.40
N ARG A 112 -10.69 16.13 1.61
CA ARG A 112 -10.21 17.50 1.93
C ARG A 112 -8.94 17.89 1.17
N LEU A 113 -8.10 16.95 0.76
CA LEU A 113 -6.87 17.22 -0.02
C LEU A 113 -7.14 17.24 -1.54
N CYS A 114 -7.94 16.30 -2.01
CA CYS A 114 -8.13 15.97 -3.42
C CYS A 114 -9.44 16.55 -3.99
N GLY A 115 -10.23 17.24 -3.18
CA GLY A 115 -11.51 17.83 -3.57
C GLY A 115 -12.69 16.88 -3.32
N TYR A 116 -13.90 17.46 -3.40
CA TYR A 116 -15.16 16.76 -3.13
C TYR A 116 -15.45 15.61 -4.11
N GLU A 117 -14.87 15.67 -5.31
CA GLU A 117 -14.97 14.63 -6.34
C GLU A 117 -14.14 13.37 -6.01
N ALA A 118 -13.28 13.43 -4.97
CA ALA A 118 -12.55 12.26 -4.52
C ALA A 118 -13.49 11.29 -3.78
N GLY A 119 -13.35 10.01 -4.08
CA GLY A 119 -14.22 8.95 -3.58
C GLY A 119 -13.53 7.59 -3.68
N PRO A 120 -14.13 6.50 -3.18
CA PRO A 120 -13.56 5.17 -3.38
C PRO A 120 -13.28 4.93 -4.87
N PHE A 121 -12.04 4.60 -5.23
CA PHE A 121 -11.55 4.43 -6.60
C PHE A 121 -11.54 5.70 -7.47
N MET A 122 -11.85 6.87 -6.93
CA MET A 122 -11.92 8.15 -7.63
C MET A 122 -10.90 9.13 -7.02
N LEU A 123 -9.93 9.57 -7.81
CA LEU A 123 -8.85 10.43 -7.31
C LEU A 123 -9.24 11.89 -7.13
N GLY A 124 -10.33 12.35 -7.79
CA GLY A 124 -10.71 13.76 -7.81
C GLY A 124 -9.65 14.62 -8.51
N ASN A 125 -9.25 15.71 -7.85
CA ASN A 125 -8.20 16.63 -8.32
C ASN A 125 -6.79 16.20 -7.90
N CYS A 126 -6.60 15.00 -7.33
CA CYS A 126 -5.27 14.48 -7.03
C CYS A 126 -4.71 13.61 -8.16
N SER A 127 -3.38 13.56 -8.27
CA SER A 127 -2.63 12.57 -9.05
C SER A 127 -1.98 11.53 -8.14
N LEU A 128 -1.57 10.41 -8.74
CA LEU A 128 -0.73 9.39 -8.10
C LEU A 128 0.75 9.77 -8.21
#